data_AF-A0A955PNN4-F1
#
_entry.id   AF-A0A955PNN4-F1
#
_cell.length_a   1.000
_cell.length_b   1.000
_cell.length_c   1.000
_cell.angle_alpha   90.00
_cell.angle_beta   90.00
_cell.angle_gamma   90.00
#
_symmetry.space_group_name_H-M   'P 1'
#
loop_
_entity.id
_entity.type
_entity.pdbx_description
1 polymer ?
#
loop_
_entity_poly.entity_id
_entity_poly.type
_entity_poly.pdbx_seq_one_letter_code
_entity_poly.pdbx_strand_id
1 'polypeptide(L)' 'VLDNQEALLYPSLYELESKGILESYTQPYKEGRVRRYYRITQKGRGLMNRDAKELKRILAMPALAPEGAA' A
#
# COMPACT_ATOMS: atom_id res chain seq x y z
N VAL A 1 -11.26 14.70 7.80
CA VAL A 1 -10.27 14.77 6.70
C VAL A 1 -10.23 13.42 5.97
N LEU A 2 -11.34 12.99 5.35
CA LEU A 2 -11.38 11.77 4.49
C LEU A 2 -12.48 11.86 3.42
N ASP A 3 -12.89 13.05 2.99
CA ASP A 3 -14.08 13.21 2.13
C ASP A 3 -13.82 13.01 0.62
N ASN A 4 -12.62 12.56 0.19
CA ASN A 4 -12.30 12.48 -1.25
C ASN A 4 -11.30 11.37 -1.66
N GLN A 5 -11.23 10.26 -0.91
CA GLN A 5 -10.25 9.19 -1.16
C GLN A 5 -10.61 8.26 -2.33
N GLU A 6 -11.87 8.18 -2.74
CA GLU A 6 -12.27 7.30 -3.87
C GLU A 6 -11.60 7.73 -5.19
N ALA A 7 -11.44 9.04 -5.41
CA ALA A 7 -10.79 9.59 -6.60
C ALA A 7 -9.29 9.24 -6.71
N LEU A 8 -8.60 9.03 -5.57
CA LEU A 8 -7.18 8.67 -5.51
C LEU A 8 -6.94 7.17 -5.37
N LEU A 9 -7.95 6.43 -4.90
CA LEU A 9 -7.86 4.99 -4.71
C LEU A 9 -7.73 4.26 -6.05
N TYR A 10 -8.54 4.59 -7.05
CA TYR A 10 -8.51 3.90 -8.34
C TYR A 10 -7.17 4.06 -9.09
N PRO A 11 -6.58 5.26 -9.21
CA PRO A 11 -5.25 5.42 -9.78
C PRO A 11 -4.19 4.60 -9.05
N SER A 12 -4.22 4.58 -7.72
CA SER A 12 -3.27 3.82 -6.89
C SER A 12 -3.40 2.31 -7.13
N LEU A 13 -4.64 1.79 -7.16
CA LEU A 13 -4.90 0.37 -7.44
C LEU A 13 -4.45 -0.01 -8.85
N TYR A 14 -4.72 0.84 -9.85
CA TYR A 14 -4.28 0.63 -11.22
C TYR A 14 -2.74 0.58 -11.31
N GLU A 15 -2.05 1.51 -10.66
CA GLU A 15 -0.59 1.53 -10.66
C GLU A 15 0.00 0.28 -9.99
N LEU A 16 -0.54 -0.13 -8.84
CA LEU A 16 -0.09 -1.32 -8.12
C LEU A 16 -0.36 -2.60 -8.92
N GLU A 17 -1.49 -2.69 -9.62
CA GLU A 17 -1.81 -3.80 -10.52
C GLU A 17 -0.85 -3.81 -11.74
N SER A 18 -0.59 -2.65 -12.36
CA SER A 18 0.35 -2.52 -13.49
C SER A 18 1.78 -2.95 -13.12
N LYS A 19 2.18 -2.73 -11.86
CA LYS A 19 3.47 -3.15 -11.31
C LYS A 19 3.49 -4.63 -10.89
N GLY A 20 2.36 -5.34 -10.98
CA GLY A 20 2.20 -6.74 -10.53
C GLY A 20 2.28 -6.91 -9.02
N ILE A 21 2.03 -5.85 -8.26
CA ILE A 21 1.99 -5.86 -6.78
C ILE A 21 0.63 -6.39 -6.29
N LEU A 22 -0.42 -6.05 -7.03
CA LEU A 22 -1.77 -6.58 -6.83
C LEU A 22 -2.21 -7.36 -8.07
N GLU A 23 -3.14 -8.29 -7.87
CA GLU A 23 -3.93 -8.93 -8.92
C GLU A 23 -5.42 -8.64 -8.66
N SER A 24 -6.20 -8.36 -9.70
CA SER A 24 -7.64 -8.20 -9.58
C SER A 24 -8.41 -9.47 -9.92
N TYR A 25 -9.53 -9.68 -9.25
CA TYR A 25 -10.47 -10.76 -9.55
C TYR A 25 -11.91 -10.26 -9.37
N THR A 26 -12.84 -10.81 -10.14
CA THR A 26 -14.26 -10.47 -10.03
C THR A 26 -15.01 -11.55 -9.30
N GLN A 27 -15.86 -11.17 -8.35
CA GLN A 27 -16.72 -12.11 -7.63
C GLN A 27 -18.15 -11.54 -7.55
N PRO A 28 -19.19 -12.37 -7.65
CA PRO A 28 -20.55 -11.94 -7.38
C PRO A 28 -20.66 -11.39 -5.96
N TYR A 29 -21.26 -10.21 -5.84
CA TYR A 29 -21.68 -9.62 -4.59
C TYR A 29 -23.21 -9.54 -4.56
N LYS A 30 -23.78 -9.19 -3.40
CA LYS A 30 -25.23 -9.07 -3.14
C LYS A 30 -26.02 -8.58 -4.36
N GLU A 31 -27.17 -9.19 -4.59
CA GLU A 31 -28.12 -8.83 -5.67
C GLU A 31 -27.52 -8.89 -7.09
N GLY A 32 -26.59 -9.82 -7.34
CA GLY A 32 -26.04 -10.05 -8.69
C GLY A 32 -25.07 -8.99 -9.17
N ARG A 33 -24.68 -8.02 -8.33
CA ARG A 33 -23.68 -7.01 -8.68
C ARG A 33 -22.30 -7.64 -8.66
N VAL A 34 -21.59 -7.57 -9.79
CA VAL A 34 -20.19 -8.01 -9.85
C VAL A 34 -19.30 -6.94 -9.22
N ARG A 35 -18.45 -7.35 -8.28
CA ARG A 35 -17.43 -6.47 -7.69
C ARG A 35 -16.03 -6.94 -8.07
N ARG A 36 -15.16 -5.98 -8.36
CA ARG A 36 -13.72 -6.22 -8.50
C ARG A 36 -13.06 -6.16 -7.13
N TYR A 37 -12.34 -7.22 -6.79
CA TYR A 37 -11.53 -7.35 -5.59
C TYR A 37 -10.06 -7.41 -5.99
N TYR A 38 -9.18 -7.10 -5.04
CA TYR A 38 -7.74 -7.11 -5.26
C TYR A 38 -7.09 -8.03 -4.22
N ARG A 39 -6.07 -8.77 -4.65
CA ARG A 39 -5.25 -9.61 -3.79
C ARG A 39 -3.78 -9.25 -3.96
N ILE A 40 -3.04 -9.25 -2.86
CA ILE A 40 -1.59 -9.03 -2.90
C ILE A 40 -0.89 -10.26 -3.49
N THR A 41 -0.03 -10.02 -4.47
CA THR A 41 0.77 -11.08 -5.13
C THR A 41 1.96 -11.48 -4.26
N GLN A 42 2.70 -12.51 -4.67
CA GLN A 42 3.97 -12.84 -4.03
C GLN A 42 5.01 -11.71 -4.17
N LYS A 43 5.05 -11.06 -5.34
CA LYS A 43 5.90 -9.87 -5.58
C LYS A 43 5.51 -8.73 -4.63
N GLY A 44 4.21 -8.50 -4.46
CA GLY A 44 3.71 -7.47 -3.56
C GLY A 44 4.04 -7.74 -2.09
N ARG A 45 3.94 -8.99 -1.64
CA ARG A 45 4.39 -9.39 -0.29
C ARG A 45 5.88 -9.11 -0.09
N GLY A 46 6.71 -9.36 -1.10
CA GLY A 46 8.14 -9.04 -1.07
C GLY A 46 8.41 -7.54 -0.91
N LEU A 47 7.71 -6.69 -1.67
CA LEU A 47 7.80 -5.23 -1.54
C LEU A 47 7.40 -4.78 -0.13
N MET A 48 6.21 -5.19 0.33
CA MET A 48 5.69 -4.83 1.66
C MET A 48 6.65 -5.16 2.78
N ASN A 49 7.30 -6.34 2.74
CA ASN A 49 8.27 -6.75 3.74
C ASN A 49 9.54 -5.89 3.73
N ARG A 50 10.00 -5.44 2.55
CA ARG A 50 11.15 -4.53 2.44
C ARG A 50 10.81 -3.17 3.02
N ASP A 51 9.68 -2.60 2.61
CA ASP A 51 9.24 -1.27 3.04
C ASP A 51 9.00 -1.24 4.55
N ALA A 52 8.37 -2.29 5.11
CA ALA A 52 8.19 -2.43 6.56
C ALA A 52 9.51 -2.52 7.32
N LYS A 53 10.53 -3.20 6.75
CA LYS A 53 11.86 -3.29 7.35
C LYS A 53 12.58 -1.94 7.30
N GLU A 54 12.47 -1.23 6.19
CA GLU A 54 13.05 0.11 6.03
C GLU A 54 12.41 1.12 6.98
N LEU A 55 11.08 1.12 7.07
CA LEU A 55 10.35 1.97 8.01
C LEU A 55 10.80 1.70 9.45
N LYS A 56 10.93 0.43 9.84
CA LYS A 56 11.46 0.06 11.17
C LYS A 56 12.88 0.59 11.39
N ARG A 57 13.74 0.59 10.37
CA ARG A 57 15.10 1.15 10.48
C ARG A 57 15.08 2.66 10.69
N ILE A 58 14.26 3.38 9.92
CA ILE A 58 14.11 4.84 10.05
C ILE A 58 13.61 5.20 11.44
N LEU A 59 12.58 4.51 11.93
CA LEU A 59 12.03 4.75 13.26
C LEU A 59 12.97 4.35 14.40
N ALA A 60 13.83 3.35 14.19
CA ALA A 60 14.82 2.93 15.16
C ALA A 60 16.12 3.76 15.11
N MET A 61 16.25 4.67 14.15
CA MET A 61 17.38 5.57 14.07
C MET A 61 17.24 6.58 15.22
N PRO A 62 18.19 6.66 16.17
CA PRO A 62 18.17 7.72 17.16
C PRO A 62 18.20 9.03 16.39
N ALA A 63 17.20 9.89 16.65
CA ALA A 63 17.14 11.22 16.07
C ALA A 63 18.54 11.82 16.13
N LEU A 64 19.06 12.27 14.97
CA LEU A 64 20.25 13.12 14.92
C LEU A 64 20.09 14.13 16.05
N ALA A 65 20.91 14.00 17.09
CA ALA A 65 20.90 14.95 18.19
C ALA A 65 21.04 16.32 17.53
N PRO A 66 20.21 17.32 17.89
CA PRO A 66 20.41 18.66 17.35
C PRO A 66 21.87 19.03 17.64
N GLU A 67 22.63 19.29 16.58
CA GLU A 67 23.99 19.80 16.69
C GLU A 67 23.91 21.07 17.54
N GLY A 68 24.47 21.03 18.75
CA GLY A 68 24.47 22.19 19.64
C GLY A 68 24.13 21.95 21.12
N ALA A 69 24.13 20.71 21.62
CA ALA A 69 24.19 20.48 23.07
C ALA A 69 25.66 20.33 23.51
N ALA A 70 26.37 21.45 23.58
CA ALA A 70 27.66 21.60 24.26
C ALA A 70 27.56 22.76 25.25
#